data_AF-A0A933SPN2-F1
#
_entry.id   AF-A0A933SPN2-F1
#
_cell.length_a   1.000
_cell.length_b   1.000
_cell.length_c   1.000
_cell.angle_alpha   90.00
_cell.angle_beta   90.00
_cell.angle_gamma   90.00
#
_symmetry.space_group_name_H-M   'P 1'
#
loop_
_entity.id
_entity.type
_entity.pdbx_description
1 polymer ?
#
loop_
_entity_poly.entity_id
_entity_poly.type
_entity_poly.pdbx_seq_one_letter_code
_entity_poly.pdbx_strand_id
1 'polypeptide(L)'
;PDLAVHRILKMAMRKEGISEKEKEYLKGTLPETAKHSSERERIAMEAERDVVNLFKINFMKEHIDEVYTGYISGVTAFGFFVELEGIFVEGLVHITKLHDDFYVFHEKEHLLIGTNTKKGYRIGDKVTVIVDKIDAERRKIDFSLVRAKGKKNKKAAEK
;
A
#
# COMPACT_ATOMS: atom_id res chain seq x y z
N PRO A 1 -22.41 13.77 8.24
CA PRO A 1 -22.80 13.03 9.48
C PRO A 1 -22.97 13.99 10.67
N ASP A 2 -21.93 14.75 11.00
CA ASP A 2 -21.92 15.69 12.14
C ASP A 2 -23.03 16.72 12.06
N LEU A 3 -23.23 17.33 10.90
CA LEU A 3 -24.29 18.33 10.71
C LEU A 3 -25.69 17.78 11.02
N ALA A 4 -25.95 16.48 10.80
CA ALA A 4 -27.20 15.84 11.20
C ALA A 4 -27.28 15.65 12.73
N VAL A 5 -26.19 15.20 13.37
CA VAL A 5 -26.08 15.06 14.84
C VAL A 5 -26.29 16.41 15.53
N HIS A 6 -25.60 17.46 15.07
CA HIS A 6 -25.73 18.81 15.61
C HIS A 6 -27.16 19.36 15.48
N ARG A 7 -27.84 19.06 14.36
CA ARG A 7 -29.26 19.45 14.17
C ARG A 7 -30.19 18.70 15.12
N ILE A 8 -30.01 17.39 15.29
CA ILE A 8 -30.81 16.57 16.21
C ILE A 8 -30.60 17.02 17.66
N LEU A 9 -29.35 17.31 18.06
CA LEU A 9 -29.05 17.84 19.38
C LEU A 9 -29.76 19.17 19.62
N LYS A 10 -29.73 20.09 18.65
CA LYS A 10 -30.46 21.36 18.74
C LYS A 10 -31.97 21.18 18.85
N MET A 11 -32.54 20.14 18.21
CA MET A 11 -33.96 19.79 18.36
C MET A 11 -34.25 19.24 19.76
N ALA A 12 -33.39 18.36 20.29
CA ALA A 12 -33.53 17.78 21.62
C ALA A 12 -33.45 18.83 22.75
N MET A 13 -32.68 19.90 22.55
CA MET A 13 -32.52 20.98 23.54
C MET A 13 -33.67 22.01 23.53
N ARG A 14 -34.68 21.87 22.66
CA ARG A 14 -35.88 22.72 22.68
C ARG A 14 -36.69 22.42 23.95
N LYS A 15 -37.40 23.43 24.49
CA LYS A 15 -38.29 23.24 25.66
C LYS A 15 -39.36 22.15 25.45
N GLU A 16 -39.81 21.99 24.21
CA GLU A 16 -40.83 21.01 23.79
C GLU A 16 -40.23 19.62 23.47
N GLY A 17 -38.89 19.50 23.45
CA GLY A 17 -38.19 18.29 23.01
C GLY A 17 -38.37 18.00 21.52
N ILE A 18 -38.12 16.75 21.12
CA ILE A 18 -38.36 16.27 19.75
C ILE A 18 -39.80 15.74 19.66
N SER A 19 -40.60 16.27 18.73
CA SER A 19 -41.97 15.79 18.50
C SER A 19 -41.99 14.38 17.90
N GLU A 20 -43.10 13.64 18.07
CA GLU A 20 -43.21 12.30 17.49
C GLU A 20 -43.17 12.28 15.96
N LYS A 21 -43.71 13.32 15.30
CA LYS A 21 -43.60 13.48 13.84
C LYS A 21 -42.15 13.64 13.38
N GLU A 22 -41.35 14.43 14.11
CA GLU A 22 -39.92 14.61 13.82
C GLU A 22 -39.13 13.31 14.07
N LYS A 23 -39.45 12.56 15.14
CA LYS A 23 -38.82 11.25 15.40
C LYS A 23 -39.12 10.24 14.29
N GLU A 24 -40.37 10.17 13.84
CA GLU A 24 -40.78 9.25 12.77
C GLU A 24 -40.09 9.60 11.44
N TYR A 25 -40.03 10.89 11.10
CA TYR A 25 -39.27 11.38 9.96
C TYR A 25 -37.76 11.03 10.04
N LEU A 26 -37.14 11.27 11.20
CA LEU A 26 -35.72 10.95 11.43
C LEU A 26 -35.48 9.43 11.34
N LYS A 27 -36.36 8.60 11.89
CA LYS A 27 -36.26 7.13 11.78
C LYS A 27 -36.31 6.65 10.33
N GLY A 28 -37.11 7.30 9.48
CA GLY A 28 -37.18 6.98 8.05
C GLY A 28 -35.95 7.43 7.25
N THR A 29 -35.38 8.59 7.57
CA THR A 29 -34.35 9.26 6.75
C THR A 29 -32.92 9.03 7.22
N LEU A 30 -32.69 8.79 8.51
CA LEU A 30 -31.36 8.60 9.07
C LEU A 30 -30.62 7.37 8.52
N PRO A 31 -31.25 6.21 8.33
CA PRO A 31 -30.56 5.04 7.80
C PRO A 31 -29.98 5.27 6.40
N GLU A 32 -30.76 5.91 5.51
CA GLU A 32 -30.31 6.27 4.17
C GLU A 32 -29.18 7.30 4.21
N THR A 33 -29.36 8.36 5.02
CA THR A 33 -28.36 9.44 5.16
C THR A 33 -27.04 8.91 5.72
N ALA A 34 -27.10 7.98 6.68
CA ALA A 34 -25.94 7.32 7.26
C ALA A 34 -25.23 6.47 6.22
N LYS A 35 -25.97 5.62 5.49
CA LYS A 35 -25.43 4.80 4.40
C LYS A 35 -24.75 5.67 3.34
N HIS A 36 -25.41 6.73 2.88
CA HIS A 36 -24.85 7.67 1.91
C HIS A 36 -23.56 8.32 2.42
N SER A 37 -23.53 8.75 3.69
CA SER A 37 -22.34 9.35 4.30
C SER A 37 -21.17 8.36 4.32
N SER A 38 -21.42 7.10 4.71
CA SER A 38 -20.38 6.07 4.73
C SER A 38 -19.88 5.70 3.33
N GLU A 39 -20.77 5.63 2.34
CA GLU A 39 -20.36 5.40 0.93
C GLU A 39 -19.50 6.54 0.42
N ARG A 40 -19.89 7.79 0.70
CA ARG A 40 -19.12 8.97 0.28
C ARG A 40 -17.76 9.06 0.98
N GLU A 41 -17.67 8.69 2.25
CA GLU A 41 -16.41 8.61 2.98
C GLU A 41 -15.43 7.62 2.35
N ARG A 42 -15.90 6.41 1.98
CA ARG A 42 -15.06 5.43 1.29
C ARG A 42 -14.55 5.95 -0.06
N ILE A 43 -15.43 6.56 -0.85
CA ILE A 43 -15.05 7.15 -2.14
C ILE A 43 -14.01 8.27 -1.95
N ALA A 44 -14.20 9.13 -0.94
CA ALA A 44 -13.25 10.20 -0.64
C ALA A 44 -11.89 9.63 -0.22
N MET A 45 -11.87 8.61 0.64
CA MET A 45 -10.64 7.93 1.08
C MET A 45 -9.90 7.27 -0.09
N GLU A 46 -10.61 6.62 -1.00
CA GLU A 46 -10.03 6.05 -2.23
C GLU A 46 -9.41 7.15 -3.11
N ALA A 47 -10.13 8.26 -3.31
CA ALA A 47 -9.64 9.39 -4.09
C ALA A 47 -8.41 10.04 -3.45
N GLU A 48 -8.38 10.21 -2.13
CA GLU A 48 -7.22 10.73 -1.40
C GLU A 48 -6.00 9.81 -1.57
N ARG A 49 -6.18 8.50 -1.40
CA ARG A 49 -5.12 7.50 -1.62
C ARG A 49 -4.56 7.58 -3.05
N ASP A 50 -5.44 7.71 -4.03
CA ASP A 50 -5.08 7.86 -5.43
C ASP A 50 -4.27 9.12 -5.72
N VAL A 51 -4.67 10.25 -5.12
CA VAL A 51 -3.94 11.53 -5.25
C VAL A 51 -2.56 11.44 -4.59
N VAL A 52 -2.46 10.84 -3.40
CA VAL A 52 -1.18 10.60 -2.73
C VAL A 52 -0.28 9.73 -3.59
N ASN A 53 -0.79 8.65 -4.18
CA ASN A 53 -0.04 7.80 -5.09
C ASN A 53 0.42 8.56 -6.34
N LEU A 54 -0.43 9.43 -6.90
CA LEU A 54 -0.06 10.26 -8.04
C LEU A 54 1.11 11.20 -7.70
N PHE A 55 1.07 11.86 -6.54
CA PHE A 55 2.15 12.73 -6.09
C PHE A 55 3.45 11.95 -5.85
N LYS A 56 3.38 10.77 -5.22
CA LYS A 56 4.52 9.86 -5.05
C LYS A 56 5.17 9.51 -6.38
N ILE A 57 4.37 9.16 -7.38
CA ILE A 57 4.87 8.82 -8.71
C ILE A 57 5.52 10.03 -9.38
N ASN A 58 4.90 11.20 -9.26
CA ASN A 58 5.47 12.41 -9.84
C ASN A 58 6.81 12.78 -9.20
N PHE A 59 6.94 12.60 -7.89
CA PHE A 59 8.20 12.76 -7.17
C PHE A 59 9.26 11.77 -7.69
N MET A 60 8.93 10.49 -7.82
CA MET A 60 9.88 9.47 -8.25
C MET A 60 10.37 9.61 -9.70
N LYS A 61 9.67 10.38 -10.56
CA LYS A 61 10.10 10.61 -11.95
C LYS A 61 11.47 11.25 -12.06
N GLU A 62 11.85 12.08 -11.10
CA GLU A 62 13.14 12.75 -11.06
C GLU A 62 14.25 11.87 -10.45
N HIS A 63 13.87 10.70 -9.90
CA HIS A 63 14.73 9.77 -9.17
C HIS A 63 14.88 8.40 -9.87
N ILE A 64 14.74 8.38 -11.20
CA ILE A 64 14.99 7.18 -12.01
C ILE A 64 16.49 6.82 -11.92
N ASP A 65 16.81 5.53 -11.94
CA ASP A 65 18.17 4.97 -11.78
C ASP A 65 18.82 5.18 -10.41
N GLU A 66 18.11 5.75 -9.44
CA GLU A 66 18.59 5.84 -8.07
C GLU A 66 18.36 4.55 -7.27
N VAL A 67 19.26 4.29 -6.32
CA VAL A 67 19.24 3.09 -5.49
C VAL A 67 18.66 3.40 -4.12
N TYR A 68 17.66 2.62 -3.72
CA TYR A 68 16.97 2.76 -2.45
C TYR A 68 16.99 1.46 -1.65
N THR A 69 16.94 1.60 -0.33
CA THR A 69 16.63 0.48 0.58
C THR A 69 15.16 0.47 0.91
N GLY A 70 14.58 -0.72 1.02
CA GLY A 70 13.17 -0.89 1.33
C GLY A 70 12.89 -2.25 1.95
N TYR A 71 11.64 -2.44 2.36
CA TYR A 71 11.16 -3.69 2.91
C TYR A 71 10.12 -4.30 1.98
N ILE A 72 10.07 -5.62 1.89
CA ILE A 72 9.04 -6.30 1.11
C ILE A 72 7.70 -6.14 1.83
N SER A 73 6.76 -5.40 1.23
CA SER A 73 5.42 -5.16 1.79
C SER A 73 4.42 -6.26 1.40
N GLY A 74 4.65 -6.95 0.28
CA GLY A 74 3.79 -8.02 -0.18
C GLY A 74 4.48 -8.93 -1.20
N VAL A 75 4.05 -10.19 -1.26
CA VAL A 75 4.58 -11.18 -2.21
C VAL A 75 3.42 -11.78 -3.00
N THR A 76 3.59 -11.91 -4.31
CA THR A 76 2.61 -12.51 -5.24
C THR A 76 3.28 -13.52 -6.15
N ALA A 77 2.50 -14.28 -6.92
CA ALA A 77 3.05 -15.25 -7.87
C ALA A 77 3.93 -14.63 -8.97
N PHE A 78 3.73 -13.35 -9.31
CA PHE A 78 4.44 -12.67 -10.39
C PHE A 78 5.60 -11.78 -9.89
N GLY A 79 5.84 -11.71 -8.57
CA GLY A 79 6.89 -10.87 -8.01
C GLY A 79 6.62 -10.48 -6.57
N PHE A 80 7.22 -9.38 -6.14
CA PHE A 80 7.00 -8.84 -4.80
C PHE A 80 7.02 -7.31 -4.81
N PHE A 81 6.26 -6.72 -3.90
CA PHE A 81 6.20 -5.28 -3.68
C PHE A 81 7.24 -4.88 -2.65
N VAL A 82 7.94 -3.78 -2.92
CA VAL A 82 8.93 -3.19 -2.03
C VAL A 82 8.47 -1.80 -1.67
N GLU A 83 8.40 -1.53 -0.37
CA GLU A 83 8.16 -0.21 0.18
C GLU A 83 9.50 0.44 0.55
N LEU A 84 9.78 1.61 -0.02
CA LEU A 84 11.03 2.33 0.20
C LEU A 84 11.08 2.95 1.61
N GLU A 85 12.22 2.79 2.27
CA GLU A 85 12.48 3.34 3.60
C GLU A 85 12.54 4.88 3.53
N GLY A 86 11.71 5.56 4.33
CA GLY A 86 11.70 7.03 4.45
C GLY A 86 10.81 7.78 3.44
N ILE A 87 10.51 7.19 2.29
CA ILE A 87 9.69 7.83 1.23
C ILE A 87 8.28 7.18 1.14
N PHE A 88 8.08 6.00 1.76
CA PHE A 88 6.80 5.27 1.79
C PHE A 88 6.20 5.07 0.39
N VAL A 89 7.07 4.89 -0.60
CA VAL A 89 6.71 4.61 -2.00
C VAL A 89 6.75 3.10 -2.19
N GLU A 90 5.69 2.55 -2.77
CA GLU A 90 5.64 1.14 -3.13
C GLU A 90 5.92 0.97 -4.63
N GLY A 91 6.69 -0.06 -4.97
CA GLY A 91 6.94 -0.47 -6.34
C GLY A 91 7.08 -1.98 -6.47
N LEU A 92 6.93 -2.50 -7.68
CA LEU A 92 6.91 -3.92 -7.98
C LEU A 92 8.27 -4.38 -8.50
N VAL A 93 8.83 -5.42 -7.90
CA VAL A 93 9.91 -6.21 -8.51
C VAL A 93 9.27 -7.42 -9.17
N HIS A 94 9.24 -7.42 -10.50
CA HIS A 94 8.69 -8.55 -11.26
C HIS A 94 9.65 -9.75 -11.24
N ILE A 95 9.12 -10.97 -11.14
CA ILE A 95 9.92 -12.21 -11.13
C ILE A 95 10.83 -12.34 -12.35
N THR A 96 10.44 -11.79 -13.51
CA THR A 96 11.26 -11.82 -14.72
C THR A 96 12.54 -10.98 -14.63
N LYS A 97 12.60 -10.01 -13.69
CA LYS A 97 13.81 -9.23 -13.40
C LYS A 97 14.77 -10.00 -12.49
N LEU A 98 14.33 -11.11 -11.88
CA LEU A 98 15.15 -11.99 -11.06
C LEU A 98 15.83 -13.04 -11.95
N HIS A 99 16.92 -12.64 -12.60
CA HIS A 99 17.65 -13.52 -13.53
C HIS A 99 18.54 -14.59 -12.85
N ASP A 100 18.49 -14.76 -11.52
CA ASP A 100 19.29 -15.80 -10.84
C ASP A 100 18.65 -17.18 -10.85
N ASP A 101 17.33 -17.27 -10.87
CA ASP A 101 16.67 -18.53 -10.54
C ASP A 101 15.22 -18.59 -11.04
N PHE A 102 14.68 -19.80 -11.02
CA PHE A 102 13.24 -20.02 -11.11
C PHE A 102 12.66 -19.91 -9.71
N TYR A 103 11.77 -18.94 -9.50
CA TYR A 103 11.13 -18.73 -8.21
C TYR A 103 9.73 -19.36 -8.18
N VAL A 104 9.43 -20.04 -7.08
CA VAL A 104 8.14 -20.64 -6.78
C VAL A 104 7.48 -19.86 -5.65
N PHE A 105 6.22 -19.50 -5.84
CA PHE A 105 5.43 -18.80 -4.82
C PHE A 105 4.76 -19.80 -3.87
N HIS A 106 5.04 -19.64 -2.58
CA HIS A 106 4.42 -20.37 -1.49
C HIS A 106 3.39 -19.48 -0.81
N GLU A 107 2.13 -19.62 -1.21
CA GLU A 107 1.01 -18.78 -0.76
C GLU A 107 0.85 -18.77 0.77
N LYS A 108 0.93 -19.94 1.41
CA LYS A 108 0.78 -20.07 2.88
C LYS A 108 1.84 -19.31 3.68
N GLU A 109 3.03 -19.13 3.13
CA GLU A 109 4.16 -18.49 3.79
C GLU A 109 4.42 -17.06 3.28
N HIS A 110 3.64 -16.59 2.29
CA HIS A 110 3.90 -15.35 1.56
C HIS A 110 5.37 -15.22 1.14
N LEU A 111 5.89 -16.29 0.54
CA LEU A 111 7.31 -16.47 0.26
C LEU A 111 7.50 -16.78 -1.23
N LEU A 112 8.47 -16.10 -1.84
CA LEU A 112 9.01 -16.46 -3.15
C LEU A 112 10.35 -17.18 -2.95
N ILE A 113 10.47 -18.46 -3.33
CA ILE A 113 11.71 -19.22 -3.15
C ILE A 113 12.33 -19.64 -4.48
N GLY A 114 13.63 -19.38 -4.65
CA GLY A 114 14.39 -19.84 -5.79
C GLY A 114 14.69 -21.34 -5.71
N THR A 115 14.37 -22.09 -6.77
CA THR A 115 14.55 -23.55 -6.83
C THR A 115 16.01 -24.00 -6.73
N ASN A 116 16.95 -23.31 -7.39
CA ASN A 116 18.36 -23.70 -7.43
C ASN A 116 19.19 -23.07 -6.31
N THR A 117 18.94 -21.80 -6.03
CA THR A 117 19.67 -20.97 -5.07
C THR A 117 19.11 -21.06 -3.66
N LYS A 118 17.88 -21.55 -3.50
CA LYS A 118 17.10 -21.53 -2.25
C LYS A 118 16.98 -20.14 -1.60
N LYS A 119 17.20 -19.07 -2.37
CA LYS A 119 16.97 -17.71 -1.90
C LYS A 119 15.49 -17.50 -1.70
N GLY A 120 15.11 -17.01 -0.53
CA GLY A 120 13.74 -16.65 -0.21
C GLY A 120 13.56 -15.14 -0.16
N TYR A 121 12.44 -14.66 -0.68
CA TYR A 121 11.93 -13.30 -0.49
C TYR A 121 10.60 -13.37 0.25
N ARG A 122 10.58 -12.90 1.50
CA ARG A 122 9.41 -12.91 2.39
C ARG A 122 8.99 -11.49 2.72
N ILE A 123 7.73 -11.33 3.12
CA ILE A 123 7.24 -10.08 3.69
C ILE A 123 8.12 -9.69 4.89
N GLY A 124 8.54 -8.42 4.92
CA GLY A 124 9.41 -7.85 5.95
C GLY A 124 10.91 -7.94 5.67
N ASP A 125 11.35 -8.67 4.64
CA ASP A 125 12.77 -8.74 4.30
C ASP A 125 13.27 -7.38 3.79
N LYS A 126 14.46 -6.97 4.26
CA LYS A 126 15.13 -5.76 3.77
C LYS A 126 15.85 -6.05 2.45
N VAL A 127 15.54 -5.25 1.44
CA VAL A 127 16.11 -5.35 0.10
C VAL A 127 16.63 -4.01 -0.39
N THR A 128 17.53 -4.05 -1.37
CA THR A 128 18.03 -2.88 -2.07
C THR A 128 17.56 -2.94 -3.50
N VAL A 129 16.91 -1.89 -3.98
CA VAL A 129 16.28 -1.82 -5.30
C VAL A 129 16.73 -0.57 -6.03
N ILE A 130 16.70 -0.63 -7.36
CA ILE A 130 16.88 0.53 -8.24
C ILE A 130 15.56 0.84 -8.93
N VAL A 131 15.26 2.13 -9.10
CA VAL A 131 14.10 2.62 -9.84
C VAL A 131 14.33 2.38 -11.33
N ASP A 132 13.71 1.35 -11.89
CA ASP A 132 13.94 0.92 -13.29
C ASP A 132 13.01 1.65 -14.26
N LYS A 133 11.71 1.70 -13.93
CA LYS A 133 10.73 2.35 -14.79
C LYS A 133 9.55 2.89 -14.00
N ILE A 134 9.00 4.00 -14.46
CA ILE A 134 7.78 4.58 -13.92
C ILE A 134 6.74 4.65 -15.04
N ASP A 135 5.60 4.01 -14.83
CA ASP A 135 4.44 4.07 -15.70
C ASP A 135 3.41 5.03 -15.08
N ALA A 136 3.42 6.27 -15.57
CA ALA A 136 2.55 7.32 -15.07
C ALA A 136 1.07 7.11 -15.43
N GLU A 137 0.78 6.44 -16.56
CA GLU A 137 -0.60 6.16 -16.98
C GLU A 137 -1.23 5.09 -16.09
N ARG A 138 -0.48 4.03 -15.79
CA ARG A 138 -0.94 2.93 -14.94
C ARG A 138 -0.73 3.20 -13.45
N ARG A 139 -0.09 4.31 -13.10
CA ARG A 139 0.32 4.68 -11.75
C ARG A 139 1.16 3.58 -11.07
N LYS A 140 2.15 3.04 -11.78
CA LYS A 140 3.00 1.95 -11.29
C LYS A 140 4.48 2.32 -11.35
N ILE A 141 5.23 1.82 -10.39
CA ILE A 141 6.68 1.95 -10.32
C ILE A 141 7.25 0.53 -10.36
N ASP A 142 8.11 0.28 -11.32
CA ASP A 142 8.83 -0.97 -11.48
C ASP A 142 10.23 -0.81 -10.90
N PHE A 143 10.60 -1.76 -10.07
CA PHE A 143 11.91 -1.84 -9.42
C PHE A 143 12.69 -3.03 -9.95
N SER A 144 14.02 -2.88 -9.96
CA SER A 144 14.93 -3.99 -10.17
C SER A 144 15.74 -4.25 -8.91
N LEU A 145 15.93 -5.52 -8.57
CA LEU A 145 16.66 -5.90 -7.36
C LEU A 145 18.17 -5.70 -7.56
N VAL A 146 18.79 -4.91 -6.69
CA VAL A 146 20.24 -4.77 -6.65
C VAL A 146 20.80 -5.94 -5.84
N ARG A 147 21.54 -6.83 -6.50
CA ARG A 147 22.25 -7.90 -5.77
C ARG A 147 23.29 -7.28 -4.86
N ALA A 148 23.15 -7.47 -3.55
CA ALA A 148 24.27 -7.31 -2.64
C ALA A 148 25.40 -8.24 -3.12
N LYS A 149 26.52 -7.67 -3.57
CA LYS A 149 27.76 -8.44 -3.78
C LYS A 149 28.00 -9.22 -2.49
N GLY A 150 27.89 -10.54 -2.57
CA GLY A 150 27.86 -11.42 -1.41
C GLY A 150 29.00 -11.09 -0.45
N LYS A 151 28.72 -11.17 0.86
CA LYS A 151 29.74 -11.23 1.89
C LYS A 151 30.73 -12.34 1.49
N LYS A 152 31.87 -11.97 0.91
CA LYS A 152 33.04 -12.85 0.86
C LYS A 152 33.39 -13.12 2.32
N ASN A 153 33.10 -14.33 2.81
CA ASN A 153 33.59 -14.80 4.09
C ASN A 153 35.13 -14.80 4.04
N LYS A 154 35.76 -13.69 4.43
CA LYS A 154 37.17 -13.63 4.81
C LYS A 154 37.31 -14.17 6.24
N LYS A 155 37.11 -15.48 6.44
CA LYS A 155 37.53 -16.20 7.67
C LYS A 155 37.78 -17.67 7.35
N ALA A 156 38.85 -17.96 6.61
CA ALA A 156 39.48 -19.29 6.50
C ALA A 156 40.83 -19.18 5.78
N ALA A 157 41.75 -18.36 6.30
CA ALA A 157 43.16 -18.36 5.89
C ALA A 157 43.99 -17.59 6.93
N GLU A 158 43.95 -18.04 8.19
CA GLU A 158 44.96 -17.71 9.20
C GLU A 158 44.72 -18.64 10.40
N LYS A 159 45.34 -19.82 10.32
CA LYS A 159 46.00 -20.54 11.42
C LYS A 159 46.64 -21.81 10.89
#